data_AF-A0A2E4DE24-F1
#
_entry.id   AF-A0A2E4DE24-F1
#
_cell.length_a   1.000
_cell.length_b   1.000
_cell.length_c   1.000
_cell.angle_alpha   90.00
_cell.angle_beta   90.00
_cell.angle_gamma   90.00
#
_symmetry.space_group_name_H-M   'P 1'
#
loop_
_entity.id
_entity.type
_entity.pdbx_description
1 polymer ?
#
loop_
_entity_poly.entity_id
_entity_poly.type
_entity_poly.pdbx_seq_one_letter_code
_entity_poly.pdbx_strand_id
1 'polypeptide(L)'
;MQLSDQELHAKIVTLRKYEREVLVELLEHLQEVFDRRLFCDYGHSSIVKYLVKELGYSESAAFRRVQTLRLSNEFPEAKQMIEKGELNLTSASLIQSGLKNSSDRKEILKNAADKTTEQTQKMILAINPELKKKDVINPISENESRVHLTFSEDTIDKLNLVKSKLRNSNTDEVVNLALTQLLEKLDITNSNTKKVKYVACKNVPRSTVKKVLTRAKKQCEYPGCNEKYNLEIDHIVPRAKGGTHLISNLRLYCRAHNQRAAIKEFGQKHMSKFLQ
;
A
#
# COMPACT_ATOMS: atom_id res chain seq x y z
N MET A 1 30.09 24.07 15.27
CA MET A 1 29.10 24.46 16.30
C MET A 1 29.78 24.32 17.64
N GLN A 2 30.10 25.42 18.33
CA GLN A 2 30.52 25.38 19.73
C GLN A 2 29.29 25.72 20.57
N LEU A 3 28.60 24.70 21.06
CA LEU A 3 27.51 24.81 22.04
C LEU A 3 27.94 24.02 23.27
N SER A 4 27.53 24.46 24.46
CA SER A 4 27.61 23.60 25.65
C SER A 4 26.65 22.41 25.52
N ASP A 5 26.87 21.35 26.30
CA ASP A 5 26.02 20.16 26.29
C ASP A 5 24.55 20.48 26.60
N GLN A 6 24.30 21.42 27.52
CA GLN A 6 22.95 21.86 27.88
C GLN A 6 22.27 22.62 26.74
N GLU A 7 22.99 23.54 26.08
CA GLU A 7 22.47 24.29 24.93
C GLU A 7 22.22 23.36 23.73
N LEU A 8 23.11 22.39 23.49
CA LEU A 8 22.93 21.40 22.44
C LEU A 8 21.68 20.55 22.70
N HIS A 9 21.49 20.06 23.93
CA HIS A 9 20.30 19.29 24.30
C HIS A 9 19.02 20.11 24.13
N ALA A 10 18.98 21.34 24.66
CA ALA A 10 17.84 22.23 24.52
C ALA A 10 17.50 22.52 23.04
N LYS A 11 18.52 22.71 22.20
CA LYS A 11 18.36 22.89 20.76
C LYS A 11 17.79 21.65 20.08
N ILE A 12 18.25 20.45 20.43
CA ILE A 12 17.70 19.18 19.89
C ILE A 12 16.23 19.01 20.29
N VAL A 13 15.88 19.28 21.55
CA VAL A 13 14.49 19.21 22.02
C VAL A 13 13.59 20.17 21.23
N THR A 14 14.08 21.38 20.98
CA THR A 14 13.35 22.39 20.21
C THR A 14 13.19 21.98 18.75
N LEU A 15 14.28 21.54 18.09
CA LEU A 15 14.24 21.07 16.70
C LEU A 15 13.30 19.88 16.51
N ARG A 16 13.26 18.96 17.48
CA ARG A 16 12.32 17.83 17.48
C ARG A 16 10.87 18.27 17.53
N LYS A 17 10.56 19.35 18.27
CA LYS A 17 9.20 19.92 18.31
C LYS A 17 8.82 20.48 16.94
N TYR A 18 9.69 21.29 16.33
CA TYR A 18 9.48 21.83 14.99
C TYR A 18 9.34 20.73 13.93
N GLU A 19 10.14 19.67 14.00
CA GLU A 19 10.03 18.52 13.11
C GLU A 19 8.61 17.90 13.15
N ARG A 20 8.02 17.79 14.34
CA ARG A 20 6.65 17.25 14.50
C ARG A 20 5.59 18.20 13.95
N GLU A 21 5.71 19.50 14.21
CA GLU A 21 4.78 20.51 13.69
C GLU A 21 4.76 20.50 12.16
N VAL A 22 5.94 20.55 11.52
CA VAL A 22 6.08 20.47 10.05
C VAL A 22 5.56 19.14 9.52
N LEU A 23 5.77 18.03 10.23
CA LEU A 23 5.23 16.73 9.84
C LEU A 23 3.70 16.70 9.86
N VAL A 24 3.07 17.30 10.87
CA VAL A 24 1.59 17.38 10.94
C VAL A 24 1.06 18.23 9.79
N GLU A 25 1.67 19.38 9.53
CA GLU A 25 1.32 20.23 8.38
C GLU A 25 1.48 19.47 7.04
N LEU A 26 2.57 18.72 6.88
CA LEU A 26 2.76 17.87 5.70
C LEU A 26 1.64 16.82 5.57
N LEU A 27 1.25 16.16 6.66
CA LEU A 27 0.18 15.16 6.63
C LEU A 27 -1.18 15.77 6.23
N GLU A 28 -1.47 17.01 6.63
CA GLU A 28 -2.68 17.73 6.21
C GLU A 28 -2.68 18.01 4.70
N HIS A 29 -1.57 18.48 4.16
CA HIS A 29 -1.45 18.69 2.71
C HIS A 29 -1.52 17.38 1.93
N LEU A 30 -0.92 16.30 2.46
CA LEU A 30 -1.04 14.98 1.87
C LEU A 30 -2.47 14.44 1.94
N GLN A 31 -3.26 14.82 2.96
CA GLN A 31 -4.68 14.49 3.04
C GLN A 31 -5.45 15.16 1.90
N GLU A 32 -5.20 16.44 1.63
CA GLU A 32 -5.80 17.13 0.48
C GLU A 32 -5.40 16.50 -0.87
N VAL A 33 -4.13 16.12 -1.03
CA VAL A 33 -3.65 15.38 -2.20
C VAL A 33 -4.37 14.04 -2.35
N PHE A 34 -4.57 13.33 -1.24
CA PHE A 34 -5.29 12.07 -1.22
C PHE A 34 -6.75 12.26 -1.63
N ASP A 35 -7.47 13.17 -0.97
CA ASP A 35 -8.91 13.39 -1.16
C ASP A 35 -9.23 13.82 -2.58
N ARG A 36 -8.46 14.76 -3.14
CA ARG A 36 -8.62 15.25 -4.51
C ARG A 36 -8.12 14.26 -5.57
N ARG A 37 -7.49 13.16 -5.13
CA ARG A 37 -6.76 12.20 -5.98
C ARG A 37 -5.71 12.90 -6.86
N LEU A 38 -5.09 13.96 -6.34
CA LEU A 38 -4.21 14.84 -7.14
C LEU A 38 -2.98 14.08 -7.66
N PHE A 39 -2.51 13.08 -6.94
CA PHE A 39 -1.43 12.18 -7.36
C PHE A 39 -1.69 11.50 -8.73
N CYS A 40 -2.96 11.34 -9.13
CA CYS A 40 -3.31 10.81 -10.44
C CYS A 40 -2.95 11.75 -11.58
N ASP A 41 -3.02 13.06 -11.37
CA ASP A 41 -2.67 14.05 -12.39
C ASP A 41 -1.17 14.00 -12.72
N TYR A 42 -0.35 13.58 -11.76
CA TYR A 42 1.08 13.27 -11.90
C TYR A 42 1.35 11.85 -12.45
N GLY A 43 0.33 11.13 -12.93
CA GLY A 43 0.48 9.80 -13.54
C GLY A 43 0.54 8.62 -12.55
N HIS A 44 0.46 8.87 -11.25
CA HIS A 44 0.58 7.81 -10.24
C HIS A 44 -0.76 7.13 -9.95
N SER A 45 -0.76 5.79 -9.86
CA SER A 45 -1.95 5.01 -9.52
C SER A 45 -2.22 4.92 -8.01
N SER A 46 -1.32 5.44 -7.18
CA SER A 46 -1.49 5.50 -5.73
C SER A 46 -0.69 6.65 -5.13
N ILE A 47 -1.15 7.16 -3.98
CA ILE A 47 -0.42 8.17 -3.22
C ILE A 47 0.96 7.68 -2.77
N VAL A 48 1.14 6.38 -2.47
CA VAL A 48 2.46 5.83 -2.11
C VAL A 48 3.44 5.98 -3.29
N LYS A 49 3.01 5.65 -4.51
CA LYS A 49 3.85 5.80 -5.72
C LYS A 49 4.23 7.27 -5.93
N TYR A 50 3.29 8.19 -5.73
CA TYR A 50 3.53 9.63 -5.79
C TYR A 50 4.57 10.09 -4.75
N LEU A 51 4.45 9.69 -3.48
CA LEU A 51 5.44 10.03 -2.44
C LEU A 51 6.84 9.48 -2.77
N VAL A 52 6.92 8.28 -3.35
CA VAL A 52 8.21 7.67 -3.70
C VAL A 52 8.84 8.34 -4.92
N LYS A 53 8.05 8.57 -5.98
CA LYS A 53 8.56 9.04 -7.27
C LYS A 53 8.71 10.56 -7.35
N GLU A 54 7.80 11.32 -6.77
CA GLU A 54 7.82 12.80 -6.82
C GLU A 54 8.49 13.42 -5.60
N LEU A 55 8.30 12.84 -4.41
CA LEU A 55 8.80 13.41 -3.14
C LEU A 55 10.05 12.69 -2.60
N GLY A 56 10.56 11.68 -3.31
CA GLY A 56 11.82 11.01 -2.97
C GLY A 56 11.79 10.16 -1.70
N TYR A 57 10.61 9.84 -1.16
CA TYR A 57 10.52 8.98 0.01
C TYR A 57 10.92 7.53 -0.31
N SER A 58 11.54 6.85 0.65
CA SER A 58 11.60 5.39 0.60
C SER A 58 10.19 4.78 0.70
N GLU A 59 9.98 3.59 0.14
CA GLU A 59 8.67 2.94 0.16
C GLU A 59 8.12 2.79 1.59
N SER A 60 8.98 2.45 2.56
CA SER A 60 8.60 2.32 3.97
C SER A 60 8.24 3.66 4.62
N ALA A 61 8.95 4.74 4.27
CA ALA A 61 8.65 6.09 4.74
C ALA A 61 7.34 6.61 4.14
N ALA A 62 7.09 6.36 2.86
CA ALA A 62 5.85 6.70 2.16
C ALA A 62 4.67 5.92 2.72
N PHE A 63 4.84 4.60 2.93
CA PHE A 63 3.81 3.74 3.49
C PHE A 63 3.38 4.20 4.89
N ARG A 64 4.34 4.48 5.79
CA ARG A 64 4.03 4.95 7.15
C ARG A 64 3.22 6.24 7.16
N ARG A 65 3.58 7.21 6.31
CA ARG A 65 2.83 8.48 6.16
C ARG A 65 1.41 8.23 5.67
N VAL A 66 1.23 7.41 4.64
CA VAL A 66 -0.10 7.10 4.08
C VAL A 66 -0.97 6.35 5.08
N GLN A 67 -0.42 5.40 5.84
CA GLN A 67 -1.20 4.71 6.89
C GLN A 67 -1.55 5.66 8.05
N THR A 68 -0.61 6.52 8.45
CA THR A 68 -0.86 7.50 9.52
C THR A 68 -1.93 8.51 9.11
N LEU A 69 -1.88 8.98 7.86
CA LEU A 69 -2.91 9.85 7.27
C LEU A 69 -4.28 9.18 7.33
N ARG A 70 -4.38 7.92 6.92
CA ARG A 70 -5.64 7.15 7.00
C ARG A 70 -6.15 6.99 8.43
N LEU A 71 -5.24 6.70 9.38
CA LEU A 71 -5.60 6.60 10.79
C LEU A 71 -6.12 7.92 11.33
N SER A 72 -5.45 9.03 10.99
CA SER A 72 -5.79 10.37 11.46
C SER A 72 -7.12 10.87 10.88
N ASN A 73 -7.43 10.49 9.64
CA ASN A 73 -8.73 10.79 9.02
C ASN A 73 -9.87 9.98 9.67
N GLU A 74 -9.60 8.75 10.10
CA GLU A 74 -10.59 7.91 10.77
C GLU A 74 -10.77 8.27 12.26
N PHE A 75 -9.69 8.62 12.94
CA PHE A 75 -9.68 9.04 14.35
C PHE A 75 -8.97 10.39 14.48
N PRO A 76 -9.72 11.52 14.54
CA PRO A 76 -9.13 12.84 14.73
C PRO A 76 -8.26 12.95 15.99
N GLU A 77 -8.55 12.14 17.02
CA GLU A 77 -7.71 12.08 18.23
C GLU A 77 -6.27 11.62 17.91
N ALA A 78 -6.06 10.75 16.91
CA ALA A 78 -4.72 10.30 16.50
C ALA A 78 -3.84 11.46 16.02
N LYS A 79 -4.43 12.43 15.32
CA LYS A 79 -3.72 13.64 14.86
C LYS A 79 -3.18 14.45 16.04
N GLN A 80 -4.02 14.67 17.05
CA GLN A 80 -3.63 15.39 18.28
C GLN A 80 -2.52 14.67 19.03
N MET A 81 -2.58 13.34 19.11
CA MET A 81 -1.53 12.53 19.75
C MET A 81 -0.20 12.62 18.99
N ILE A 82 -0.22 12.72 17.66
CA ILE A 82 0.99 12.88 16.84
C ILE A 82 1.60 14.28 17.03
N GLU A 83 0.76 15.30 17.06
CA GLU A 83 1.16 16.70 17.29
C GLU A 83 1.81 16.89 18.66
N LYS A 84 1.17 16.36 19.73
CA LYS A 84 1.74 16.32 21.08
C LYS A 84 2.95 15.39 21.18
N GLY A 85 3.04 14.43 20.27
CA GLY A 85 4.13 13.47 20.19
C GLY A 85 4.02 12.27 21.12
N GLU A 86 2.81 12.03 21.63
CA GLU A 86 2.37 10.84 22.37
C GLU A 86 2.29 9.61 21.45
N LEU A 87 2.11 9.82 20.14
CA LEU A 87 2.06 8.76 19.13
C LEU A 87 3.02 9.03 17.97
N ASN A 88 3.89 8.08 17.65
CA ASN A 88 4.82 8.19 16.52
C ASN A 88 4.24 7.58 15.22
N LEU A 89 4.75 8.00 14.06
CA LEU A 89 4.30 7.52 12.74
C LEU A 89 4.35 6.00 12.56
N THR A 90 5.33 5.34 13.19
CA THR A 90 5.48 3.89 13.05
C THR A 90 4.38 3.18 13.82
N SER A 91 4.14 3.55 15.08
CA SER A 91 3.02 3.05 15.87
C SER A 91 1.67 3.32 15.20
N ALA A 92 1.44 4.53 14.71
CA ALA A 92 0.22 4.88 13.97
C ALA A 92 0.03 3.99 12.71
N SER A 93 1.10 3.81 11.93
CA SER A 93 1.07 2.93 10.76
C SER A 93 0.79 1.47 11.12
N LEU A 94 1.33 0.98 12.23
CA LEU A 94 1.09 -0.39 12.71
C LEU A 94 -0.36 -0.58 13.13
N ILE A 95 -0.93 0.36 13.88
CA ILE A 95 -2.33 0.32 14.31
C ILE A 95 -3.25 0.29 13.08
N GLN A 96 -3.05 1.17 12.11
CA GLN A 96 -3.87 1.24 10.91
C GLN A 96 -3.80 -0.03 10.05
N SER A 97 -2.59 -0.54 9.83
CA SER A 97 -2.38 -1.69 8.95
C SER A 97 -2.71 -3.01 9.63
N GLY A 98 -2.52 -3.09 10.94
CA GLY A 98 -2.66 -4.30 11.72
C GLY A 98 -4.08 -4.62 12.17
N LEU A 99 -4.89 -3.59 12.40
CA LEU A 99 -6.23 -3.76 12.96
C LEU A 99 -7.34 -3.36 11.98
N LYS A 100 -7.06 -3.36 10.67
CA LYS A 100 -7.92 -2.81 9.61
C LYS A 100 -9.42 -3.16 9.72
N ASN A 101 -9.78 -4.32 10.28
CA ASN A 101 -11.16 -4.81 10.43
C ASN A 101 -11.58 -5.04 11.91
N SER A 102 -10.82 -4.57 12.90
CA SER A 102 -11.14 -4.74 14.33
C SER A 102 -11.87 -3.51 14.88
N SER A 103 -12.90 -3.76 15.70
CA SER A 103 -13.62 -2.77 16.51
C SER A 103 -12.73 -2.08 17.54
N ASP A 104 -11.62 -2.72 17.93
CA ASP A 104 -10.83 -2.37 19.10
C ASP A 104 -9.78 -1.29 18.80
N ARG A 105 -9.74 -0.84 17.53
CA ARG A 105 -8.79 0.17 17.05
C ARG A 105 -8.79 1.45 17.88
N LYS A 106 -9.98 1.94 18.27
CA LYS A 106 -10.10 3.17 19.05
C LYS A 106 -9.52 3.00 20.46
N GLU A 107 -9.72 1.84 21.06
CA GLU A 107 -9.17 1.52 22.38
C GLU A 107 -7.64 1.35 22.31
N ILE A 108 -7.15 0.62 21.31
CA ILE A 108 -5.71 0.43 21.10
C ILE A 108 -5.01 1.76 20.80
N LEU A 109 -5.64 2.65 20.03
CA LEU A 109 -5.11 4.00 19.80
C LEU A 109 -4.90 4.74 21.12
N LYS A 110 -5.90 4.77 22.00
CA LYS A 110 -5.78 5.39 23.33
C LYS A 110 -4.69 4.73 24.17
N ASN A 111 -4.65 3.40 24.16
CA ASN A 111 -3.66 2.64 24.91
C ASN A 111 -2.24 2.76 24.35
N ALA A 112 -2.08 3.13 23.08
CA ALA A 112 -0.78 3.32 22.44
C ALA A 112 -0.14 4.69 22.74
N ALA A 113 -0.87 5.60 23.40
CA ALA A 113 -0.32 6.85 23.91
C ALA A 113 0.93 6.58 24.76
N ASP A 114 2.02 7.28 24.46
CA ASP A 114 3.31 7.23 25.17
C ASP A 114 3.98 5.86 25.22
N LYS A 115 3.50 4.90 24.42
CA LYS A 115 4.11 3.57 24.32
C LYS A 115 5.16 3.51 23.22
N THR A 116 6.14 2.64 23.43
CA THR A 116 7.13 2.36 22.40
C THR A 116 6.49 1.62 21.23
N THR A 117 7.14 1.69 20.07
CA THR A 117 6.73 0.93 18.87
C THR A 117 6.66 -0.57 19.16
N GLU A 118 7.57 -1.11 19.98
CA GLU A 118 7.60 -2.52 20.35
C GLU A 118 6.39 -2.90 21.24
N GLN A 119 6.08 -2.08 22.24
CA GLN A 119 4.91 -2.28 23.10
C GLN A 119 3.62 -2.22 22.27
N THR A 120 3.52 -1.28 21.34
CA THR A 120 2.39 -1.16 20.41
C THR A 120 2.26 -2.41 19.53
N GLN A 121 3.37 -2.91 19.00
CA GLN A 121 3.40 -4.12 18.20
C GLN A 121 2.90 -5.34 18.98
N LYS A 122 3.32 -5.49 20.25
CA LYS A 122 2.85 -6.58 21.12
C LYS A 122 1.33 -6.54 21.34
N MET A 123 0.76 -5.34 21.55
CA MET A 123 -0.68 -5.15 21.71
C MET A 123 -1.45 -5.55 20.44
N ILE A 124 -0.93 -5.17 19.27
CA ILE A 124 -1.54 -5.53 17.99
C ILE A 124 -1.46 -7.04 17.75
N LEU A 125 -0.33 -7.68 18.05
CA LEU A 125 -0.17 -9.13 17.91
C LEU A 125 -1.04 -9.94 18.86
N ALA A 126 -1.36 -9.41 20.05
CA ALA A 126 -2.27 -10.06 20.98
C ALA A 126 -3.71 -10.13 20.42
N ILE A 127 -4.15 -9.13 19.66
CA ILE A 127 -5.49 -9.04 19.06
C ILE A 127 -5.54 -9.71 17.69
N ASN A 128 -4.49 -9.53 16.89
CA ASN A 128 -4.35 -10.12 15.58
C ASN A 128 -3.02 -10.90 15.50
N PRO A 129 -3.00 -12.15 16.03
CA PRO A 129 -1.81 -13.01 15.97
C PRO A 129 -1.41 -13.33 14.53
N GLU A 130 -2.39 -13.38 13.63
CA GLU A 130 -2.20 -13.59 12.19
C GLU A 130 -1.80 -12.32 11.44
N LEU A 131 -1.27 -11.29 12.09
CA LEU A 131 -0.63 -10.17 11.40
C LEU A 131 0.49 -10.73 10.52
N LYS A 132 0.16 -11.09 9.28
CA LYS A 132 1.07 -11.80 8.40
C LYS A 132 2.30 -10.95 8.25
N LYS A 133 3.42 -11.43 8.79
CA LYS A 133 4.74 -10.91 8.42
C LYS A 133 4.81 -11.14 6.92
N LYS A 134 4.70 -10.06 6.15
CA LYS A 134 4.80 -10.15 4.70
C LYS A 134 6.19 -10.66 4.38
N ASP A 135 6.26 -11.62 3.48
CA ASP A 135 7.52 -12.03 2.89
C ASP A 135 8.13 -10.81 2.19
N VAL A 136 9.36 -10.47 2.57
CA VAL A 136 10.09 -9.35 1.96
C VAL A 136 11.18 -9.91 1.07
N ILE A 137 11.15 -9.55 -0.21
CA ILE A 137 12.18 -9.88 -1.19
C ILE A 137 12.91 -8.59 -1.55
N ASN A 138 14.19 -8.51 -1.20
CA ASN A 138 15.06 -7.38 -1.49
C ASN A 138 16.12 -7.80 -2.52
N PRO A 139 16.11 -7.27 -3.74
CA PRO A 139 17.18 -7.52 -4.71
C PRO A 139 18.54 -7.07 -4.14
N ILE A 140 19.56 -7.92 -4.19
CA ILE A 140 20.93 -7.60 -3.77
C ILE A 140 21.83 -7.38 -5.00
N SER A 141 21.61 -8.18 -6.04
CA SER A 141 22.31 -8.11 -7.32
C SER A 141 21.34 -8.40 -8.47
N GLU A 142 21.84 -8.43 -9.71
CA GLU A 142 21.02 -8.78 -10.88
C GLU A 142 20.42 -10.19 -10.78
N ASN A 143 21.09 -11.11 -10.07
CA ASN A 143 20.73 -12.53 -10.02
C ASN A 143 20.33 -13.02 -8.61
N GLU A 144 20.50 -12.20 -7.57
CA GLU A 144 20.27 -12.63 -6.19
C GLU A 144 19.34 -11.67 -5.44
N SER A 145 18.48 -12.24 -4.59
CA SER A 145 17.58 -11.50 -3.72
C SER A 145 17.66 -12.03 -2.28
N ARG A 146 17.72 -11.14 -1.31
CA ARG A 146 17.54 -11.48 0.11
C ARG A 146 16.07 -11.64 0.39
N VAL A 147 15.68 -12.80 0.94
CA VAL A 147 14.30 -13.06 1.33
C VAL A 147 14.19 -13.13 2.86
N HIS A 148 13.29 -12.34 3.44
CA HIS A 148 12.89 -12.44 4.84
C HIS A 148 11.54 -13.16 4.91
N LEU A 149 11.57 -14.44 5.31
CA LEU A 149 10.41 -15.30 5.46
C LEU A 149 10.15 -15.62 6.93
N THR A 150 8.90 -15.84 7.28
CA THR A 150 8.52 -16.43 8.58
C THR A 150 7.96 -17.81 8.34
N PHE A 151 8.69 -18.83 8.77
CA PHE A 151 8.29 -20.22 8.65
C PHE A 151 7.62 -20.70 9.94
N SER A 152 6.68 -21.65 9.83
CA SER A 152 6.18 -22.38 11.00
C SER A 152 7.26 -23.28 11.57
N GLU A 153 7.14 -23.67 12.85
CA GLU A 153 8.07 -24.62 13.48
C GLU A 153 8.15 -25.94 12.68
N ASP A 154 7.00 -26.48 12.27
CA ASP A 154 6.93 -27.66 11.39
C ASP A 154 7.71 -27.48 10.06
N THR A 155 7.71 -26.28 9.47
CA THR A 155 8.48 -26.01 8.25
C THR A 155 9.98 -25.95 8.54
N ILE A 156 10.37 -25.35 9.66
CA ILE A 156 11.76 -25.30 10.12
C ILE A 156 12.29 -26.72 10.41
N ASP A 157 11.49 -27.56 11.07
CA ASP A 157 11.85 -28.94 11.37
C ASP A 157 12.06 -29.76 10.10
N LYS A 158 11.16 -29.62 9.11
CA LYS A 158 11.31 -30.22 7.78
C LYS A 158 12.56 -29.71 7.06
N LEU A 159 12.81 -28.41 7.09
CA LEU A 159 13.98 -27.80 6.46
C LEU A 159 15.27 -28.35 7.09
N ASN A 160 15.33 -28.44 8.41
CA ASN A 160 16.47 -28.99 9.15
C ASN A 160 16.68 -30.48 8.87
N LEU A 161 15.60 -31.27 8.82
CA LEU A 161 15.65 -32.69 8.48
C LEU A 161 16.16 -32.95 7.05
N VAL A 162 15.76 -32.11 6.10
CA VAL A 162 16.25 -32.22 4.72
C VAL A 162 17.73 -31.84 4.65
N LYS A 163 18.12 -30.74 5.31
CA LYS A 163 19.53 -30.33 5.42
C LYS A 163 20.41 -31.39 6.06
N SER A 164 19.92 -32.11 7.08
CA SER A 164 20.70 -33.17 7.72
C SER A 164 20.92 -34.37 6.79
N LYS A 165 19.99 -34.62 5.86
CA LYS A 165 20.11 -35.68 4.84
C LYS A 165 20.96 -35.24 3.64
N LEU A 166 20.96 -33.95 3.32
CA LEU A 166 21.73 -33.36 2.23
C LEU A 166 23.00 -32.69 2.77
N ARG A 167 24.12 -33.43 2.78
CA ARG A 167 25.44 -32.95 3.24
C ARG A 167 25.77 -31.56 2.66
N ASN A 168 25.98 -30.58 3.55
CA ASN A 168 26.41 -29.20 3.24
C ASN A 168 25.47 -28.35 2.36
N SER A 169 24.18 -28.68 2.32
CA SER A 169 23.22 -27.87 1.57
C SER A 169 22.87 -26.57 2.32
N ASN A 170 23.08 -25.44 1.65
CA ASN A 170 22.58 -24.17 2.15
C ASN A 170 21.04 -24.11 1.96
N THR A 171 20.37 -23.14 2.59
CA THR A 171 18.91 -23.02 2.50
C THR A 171 18.41 -22.83 1.07
N ASP A 172 19.16 -22.09 0.24
CA ASP A 172 18.78 -21.80 -1.14
C ASP A 172 18.73 -23.08 -1.98
N GLU A 173 19.75 -23.94 -1.89
CA GLU A 173 19.79 -25.23 -2.59
C GLU A 173 18.59 -26.12 -2.23
N VAL A 174 18.28 -26.23 -0.93
CA VAL A 174 17.14 -27.05 -0.47
C VAL A 174 15.82 -26.49 -1.01
N VAL A 175 15.64 -25.17 -0.96
CA VAL A 175 14.43 -24.50 -1.46
C VAL A 175 14.32 -24.66 -2.98
N ASN A 176 15.41 -24.49 -3.72
CA ASN A 176 15.44 -24.62 -5.17
C ASN A 176 15.11 -26.05 -5.64
N LEU A 177 15.67 -27.07 -4.96
CA LEU A 177 15.32 -28.47 -5.22
C LEU A 177 13.83 -28.74 -4.98
N ALA A 178 13.29 -28.24 -3.86
CA ALA A 178 11.88 -28.39 -3.53
C ALA A 178 10.95 -27.70 -4.55
N LEU A 179 11.31 -26.49 -4.99
CA LEU A 179 10.58 -25.74 -6.00
C LEU A 179 10.64 -26.43 -7.37
N THR A 180 11.80 -26.96 -7.77
CA THR A 180 11.95 -27.70 -9.03
C THR A 180 11.03 -28.92 -9.07
N GLN A 181 11.04 -29.75 -8.02
CA GLN A 181 10.14 -30.90 -7.91
C GLN A 181 8.66 -30.50 -7.87
N LEU A 182 8.33 -29.35 -7.28
CA LEU A 182 6.96 -28.84 -7.27
C LEU A 182 6.53 -28.36 -8.67
N LEU A 183 7.41 -27.69 -9.41
CA LEU A 183 7.15 -27.25 -10.77
C LEU A 183 6.95 -28.43 -11.74
N GLU A 184 7.67 -29.53 -11.56
CA GLU A 184 7.45 -30.78 -12.32
C GLU A 184 6.07 -31.39 -12.07
N LYS A 185 5.56 -31.29 -10.83
CA LYS A 185 4.23 -31.82 -10.44
C LYS A 185 3.09 -30.89 -10.83
N LEU A 186 3.35 -29.60 -10.96
CA LEU A 186 2.38 -28.61 -11.40
C LEU A 186 2.46 -28.52 -12.92
N ASP A 187 1.71 -29.34 -13.67
CA ASP A 187 1.63 -29.28 -15.15
C ASP A 187 1.42 -27.84 -15.67
N ILE A 188 2.50 -27.13 -16.03
CA ILE A 188 2.48 -25.74 -16.53
C ILE A 188 2.12 -25.69 -18.03
N THR A 189 1.49 -26.74 -18.58
CA THR A 189 1.00 -26.76 -19.96
C THR A 189 -0.37 -26.10 -20.10
N ASN A 190 -1.15 -26.02 -19.02
CA ASN A 190 -2.38 -25.22 -18.99
C ASN A 190 -2.11 -23.84 -18.39
N SER A 191 -1.49 -22.99 -19.20
CA SER A 191 -1.46 -21.55 -18.99
C SER A 191 -2.89 -20.98 -19.11
N ASN A 192 -3.67 -21.18 -18.06
CA ASN A 192 -4.85 -20.39 -17.77
C ASN A 192 -4.32 -18.96 -17.57
N THR A 193 -4.19 -18.20 -18.67
CA THR A 193 -3.74 -16.80 -18.65
C THR A 193 -4.47 -16.13 -17.50
N LYS A 194 -3.74 -15.74 -16.44
CA LYS A 194 -4.35 -15.18 -15.22
C LYS A 194 -5.34 -14.12 -15.68
N LYS A 195 -6.65 -14.41 -15.55
CA LYS A 195 -7.71 -13.52 -16.01
C LYS A 195 -7.47 -12.19 -15.28
N VAL A 196 -7.21 -11.13 -16.03
CA VAL A 196 -7.07 -9.80 -15.45
C VAL A 196 -8.38 -9.50 -14.74
N LYS A 197 -8.30 -9.30 -13.42
CA LYS A 197 -9.48 -8.91 -12.63
C LYS A 197 -9.77 -7.45 -12.96
N TYR A 198 -10.94 -7.20 -13.52
CA TYR A 198 -11.48 -5.87 -13.77
C TYR A 198 -12.90 -5.79 -13.21
N VAL A 199 -13.32 -4.61 -12.78
CA VAL A 199 -14.72 -4.38 -12.41
C VAL A 199 -15.49 -4.05 -13.68
N ALA A 200 -16.43 -4.92 -14.06
CA ALA A 200 -17.29 -4.69 -15.21
C ALA A 200 -18.33 -3.61 -14.87
N CYS A 201 -18.43 -2.58 -15.70
CA CYS A 201 -19.54 -1.63 -15.61
C CYS A 201 -20.84 -2.34 -16.01
N LYS A 202 -21.93 -2.09 -15.27
CA LYS A 202 -23.25 -2.67 -15.58
C LYS A 202 -23.63 -2.32 -17.04
N ASN A 203 -24.11 -3.31 -17.78
CA ASN A 203 -24.65 -3.18 -19.14
C ASN A 203 -23.65 -2.86 -20.27
N VAL A 204 -22.33 -2.94 -20.05
CA VAL A 204 -21.36 -2.98 -21.16
C VAL A 204 -21.22 -4.43 -21.66
N PRO A 205 -21.43 -4.71 -22.97
CA PRO A 205 -21.26 -6.06 -23.50
C PRO A 205 -19.85 -6.61 -23.27
N ARG A 206 -19.73 -7.90 -22.91
CA ARG A 206 -18.43 -8.55 -22.65
C ARG A 206 -17.48 -8.48 -23.86
N SER A 207 -18.02 -8.53 -25.08
CA SER A 207 -17.27 -8.39 -26.33
C SER A 207 -16.62 -7.00 -26.44
N THR A 208 -17.38 -5.96 -26.09
CA THR A 208 -16.90 -4.57 -26.02
C THR A 208 -15.80 -4.41 -24.99
N VAL A 209 -16.00 -4.94 -23.77
CA VAL A 209 -14.97 -4.90 -22.72
C VAL A 209 -13.68 -5.60 -23.17
N LYS A 210 -13.79 -6.77 -23.82
CA LYS A 210 -12.62 -7.48 -24.35
C LYS A 210 -11.86 -6.63 -25.37
N LYS A 211 -12.55 -5.92 -26.26
CA LYS A 211 -11.94 -5.01 -27.23
C LYS A 211 -11.20 -3.85 -26.54
N VAL A 212 -11.79 -3.26 -25.50
CA VAL A 212 -11.14 -2.21 -24.70
C VAL A 212 -9.89 -2.73 -24.00
N LEU A 213 -9.97 -3.89 -23.33
CA LEU A 213 -8.82 -4.52 -22.67
C LEU A 213 -7.67 -4.83 -23.63
N THR A 214 -7.99 -5.33 -24.83
CA THR A 214 -6.99 -5.59 -25.88
C THR A 214 -6.34 -4.30 -26.38
N ARG A 215 -7.14 -3.27 -26.70
CA ARG A 215 -6.62 -1.94 -27.10
C ARG A 215 -5.70 -1.35 -26.05
N ALA A 216 -6.14 -1.38 -24.80
CA ALA A 216 -5.42 -0.84 -23.65
C ALA A 216 -4.23 -1.72 -23.22
N LYS A 217 -3.92 -2.83 -23.91
CA LYS A 217 -2.87 -3.78 -23.53
C LYS A 217 -2.94 -4.22 -22.05
N LYS A 218 -4.15 -4.29 -21.48
CA LYS A 218 -4.42 -4.61 -20.06
C LYS A 218 -3.66 -3.71 -19.07
N GLN A 219 -3.48 -2.43 -19.41
CA GLN A 219 -2.87 -1.42 -18.54
C GLN A 219 -3.72 -0.14 -18.54
N CYS A 220 -3.55 0.69 -17.51
CA CYS A 220 -4.19 2.00 -17.44
C CYS A 220 -3.82 2.83 -18.68
N GLU A 221 -4.82 3.45 -19.32
CA GLU A 221 -4.63 4.32 -20.49
C GLU A 221 -4.33 5.78 -20.12
N TYR A 222 -4.12 6.08 -18.83
CA TYR A 222 -3.82 7.45 -18.39
C TYR A 222 -2.35 7.77 -18.71
N PRO A 223 -2.02 8.94 -19.30
CA PRO A 223 -0.65 9.29 -19.65
C PRO A 223 0.31 9.18 -18.45
N GLY A 224 1.42 8.47 -18.63
CA GLY A 224 2.42 8.23 -17.58
C GLY A 224 2.07 7.14 -16.57
N CYS A 225 0.86 6.58 -16.59
CA CYS A 225 0.46 5.49 -15.70
C CYS A 225 0.68 4.12 -16.34
N ASN A 226 1.40 3.23 -15.64
CA ASN A 226 1.66 1.85 -16.08
C ASN A 226 0.99 0.80 -15.19
N GLU A 227 -0.11 1.15 -14.51
CA GLU A 227 -0.80 0.25 -13.58
C GLU A 227 -1.51 -0.89 -14.33
N LYS A 228 -1.39 -2.11 -13.80
CA LYS A 228 -1.96 -3.35 -14.38
C LYS A 228 -3.00 -4.01 -13.48
N TYR A 229 -3.17 -3.50 -12.27
CA TYR A 229 -4.09 -4.03 -11.26
C TYR A 229 -5.24 -3.06 -10.98
N ASN A 230 -6.37 -3.59 -10.49
CA ASN A 230 -7.57 -2.81 -10.14
C ASN A 230 -8.02 -1.90 -11.29
N LEU A 231 -8.07 -2.46 -12.49
CA LEU A 231 -8.51 -1.75 -13.70
C LEU A 231 -10.04 -1.76 -13.78
N GLU A 232 -10.59 -0.65 -14.23
CA GLU A 232 -12.02 -0.37 -14.33
C GLU A 232 -12.33 0.20 -15.72
N ILE A 233 -13.45 -0.21 -16.28
CA ILE A 233 -13.96 0.35 -17.52
C ILE A 233 -14.64 1.67 -17.18
N ASP A 234 -14.09 2.76 -17.69
CA ASP A 234 -14.58 4.12 -17.52
C ASP A 234 -15.19 4.65 -18.83
N HIS A 235 -16.20 5.49 -18.70
CA HIS A 235 -16.83 6.18 -19.82
C HIS A 235 -16.21 7.58 -19.96
N ILE A 236 -15.69 7.92 -21.14
CA ILE A 236 -15.09 9.24 -21.41
C ILE A 236 -16.12 10.35 -21.14
N VAL A 237 -17.31 10.21 -21.73
CA VAL A 237 -18.51 10.95 -21.34
C VAL A 237 -19.32 10.03 -20.43
N PRO A 238 -19.52 10.37 -19.14
CA PRO A 238 -20.24 9.49 -18.23
C PRO A 238 -21.68 9.20 -18.65
N ARG A 239 -22.19 8.05 -18.21
CA ARG A 239 -23.60 7.66 -18.44
C ARG A 239 -24.61 8.68 -17.95
N ALA A 240 -24.35 9.31 -16.79
CA ALA A 240 -25.22 10.34 -16.22
C ALA A 240 -25.33 11.61 -17.08
N LYS A 241 -24.39 11.82 -18.01
CA LYS A 241 -24.40 12.94 -18.97
C LYS A 241 -24.73 12.50 -20.41
N GLY A 242 -25.37 11.33 -20.57
CA GLY A 242 -25.79 10.81 -21.87
C GLY A 242 -24.74 9.98 -22.62
N GLY A 243 -23.63 9.61 -21.98
CA GLY A 243 -22.58 8.80 -22.60
C GLY A 243 -23.06 7.46 -23.15
N THR A 244 -22.51 7.03 -24.29
CA THR A 244 -22.84 5.75 -24.93
C THR A 244 -21.93 4.61 -24.46
N HIS A 245 -22.31 3.35 -24.73
CA HIS A 245 -21.46 2.16 -24.50
C HIS A 245 -20.57 1.81 -25.71
N LEU A 246 -20.40 2.75 -26.66
CA LEU A 246 -19.54 2.57 -27.80
C LEU A 246 -18.07 2.51 -27.37
N ILE A 247 -17.26 1.71 -28.06
CA ILE A 247 -15.82 1.56 -27.76
C ILE A 247 -15.09 2.90 -27.76
N SER A 248 -15.50 3.83 -28.63
CA SER A 248 -14.95 5.18 -28.70
C SER A 248 -15.20 6.01 -27.44
N ASN A 249 -16.27 5.73 -26.68
CA ASN A 249 -16.59 6.39 -25.42
C ASN A 249 -16.08 5.61 -24.20
N LEU A 250 -15.35 4.52 -24.39
CA LEU A 250 -14.84 3.68 -23.29
C LEU A 250 -13.33 3.73 -23.21
N ARG A 251 -12.82 3.78 -21.98
CA ARG A 251 -11.39 3.69 -21.66
C ARG A 251 -11.15 2.80 -20.44
N LEU A 252 -9.92 2.34 -20.30
CA LEU A 252 -9.48 1.48 -19.20
C LEU A 252 -8.58 2.27 -18.26
N TYR A 253 -9.07 2.60 -17.08
CA TYR A 253 -8.30 3.28 -16.05
C TYR A 253 -8.11 2.40 -14.83
N CYS A 254 -7.04 2.62 -14.05
CA CYS A 254 -7.00 2.07 -12.69
C CYS A 254 -8.05 2.76 -11.82
N ARG A 255 -8.48 2.12 -10.73
CA ARG A 255 -9.47 2.67 -9.79
C ARG A 255 -9.18 4.12 -9.40
N ALA A 256 -7.91 4.47 -9.17
CA ALA A 256 -7.53 5.83 -8.77
C ALA A 256 -7.75 6.86 -9.89
N HIS A 257 -7.32 6.56 -11.13
CA HIS A 257 -7.54 7.44 -12.28
C HIS A 257 -9.02 7.55 -12.66
N ASN A 258 -9.78 6.47 -12.52
CA ASN A 258 -11.23 6.49 -12.69
C ASN A 258 -11.89 7.43 -11.66
N GLN A 259 -11.53 7.30 -10.38
CA GLN A 259 -11.98 8.20 -9.32
C GLN A 259 -11.61 9.67 -9.60
N ARG A 260 -10.37 9.94 -10.05
CA ARG A 260 -9.93 11.31 -10.41
C ARG A 260 -10.74 11.87 -11.58
N ALA A 261 -11.02 11.08 -12.60
CA ALA A 261 -11.87 11.48 -13.72
C ALA A 261 -13.28 11.84 -13.24
N ALA A 262 -13.89 11.00 -12.39
CA ALA A 262 -15.20 11.28 -11.80
C ALA A 262 -15.20 12.56 -10.93
N ILE A 263 -14.14 12.80 -10.14
CA ILE A 263 -13.99 14.03 -9.35
C ILE A 263 -13.94 15.27 -10.25
N LYS A 264 -13.20 15.22 -11.36
CA LYS A 264 -13.15 16.34 -12.32
C LYS A 264 -14.51 16.61 -12.96
N GLU A 265 -15.29 15.57 -13.20
CA GLU A 265 -16.54 15.65 -13.96
C GLU A 265 -17.79 15.99 -13.13
N PHE A 266 -17.85 15.50 -11.89
CA PHE A 266 -18.99 15.64 -10.97
C PHE A 266 -18.68 16.50 -9.74
N GLY A 267 -17.41 16.85 -9.53
CA GLY A 267 -16.95 17.64 -8.39
C GLY A 267 -16.64 16.81 -7.13
N GLN A 268 -15.66 17.29 -6.36
CA GLN A 268 -15.17 16.63 -5.14
C GLN A 268 -16.27 16.38 -4.11
N LYS A 269 -17.12 17.39 -3.85
CA LYS A 269 -18.18 17.31 -2.83
C LYS A 269 -19.18 16.19 -3.13
N HIS A 270 -19.56 16.02 -4.40
CA HIS A 270 -20.45 14.95 -4.83
C HIS A 270 -19.75 13.58 -4.72
N MET A 271 -18.53 13.49 -5.24
CA MET A 271 -17.81 12.22 -5.31
C MET A 271 -17.35 11.69 -3.95
N SER A 272 -17.10 12.55 -2.96
CA SER A 272 -16.65 12.17 -1.61
C SER A 272 -17.43 11.01 -0.98
N LYS A 273 -18.74 10.93 -1.23
CA LYS A 273 -19.65 9.88 -0.72
C LYS A 273 -19.40 8.49 -1.32
N PHE A 274 -18.65 8.41 -2.41
CA PHE A 274 -18.39 7.19 -3.18
C PHE A 274 -16.91 6.77 -3.21
N LEU A 275 -16.03 7.55 -2.56
CA LEU A 275 -14.57 7.36 -2.64
C LEU A 275 -13.96 6.48 -1.53
N GLN A 276 -14.80 5.95 -0.63
CA GLN A 276 -14.39 5.08 0.48
C GLN A 276 -13.94 3.68 -0.01
#